data_AF-A0A7M3Z951-F1
#
_entry.id   AF-A0A7M3Z951-F1
#
_cell.length_a   1.000
_cell.length_b   1.000
_cell.length_c   1.000
_cell.angle_alpha   90.00
_cell.angle_beta   90.00
_cell.angle_gamma   90.00
#
_symmetry.space_group_name_H-M   'P 1'
#
loop_
_entity.id
_entity.type
_entity.pdbx_description
1 polymer ?
#
loop_
_entity_poly.entity_id
_entity_poly.type
_entity_poly.pdbx_seq_one_letter_code
_entity_poly.pdbx_strand_id
1 'polypeptide(L)'
;MAFGDIDIPFFHESGFVRKKCHVSDLWFWSKDENRTTCGDTVADEYTFIGNPLIPSFPERGKALMDRMRETFLNYFEEQAHQRVEPYPVIARWRDDIHLTIASIADFQPDVTGG
;
A
#
# COMPACT_ATOMS: atom_id res chain seq x y z
N MET A 1 -15.04 -2.46 -17.30
CA MET A 1 -13.90 -3.35 -17.65
C MET A 1 -13.41 -3.95 -16.35
N ALA A 2 -13.53 -5.26 -16.18
CA ALA A 2 -12.80 -5.92 -15.09
C ALA A 2 -11.33 -5.93 -15.51
N PHE A 3 -10.46 -5.31 -14.73
CA PHE A 3 -9.03 -5.55 -14.86
C PHE A 3 -8.81 -7.06 -14.76
N GLY A 4 -8.03 -7.64 -15.67
CA GLY A 4 -7.76 -9.07 -15.66
C GLY A 4 -7.16 -9.54 -14.34
N ASP A 5 -7.06 -10.85 -14.17
CA ASP A 5 -6.39 -11.43 -13.01
C ASP A 5 -4.97 -10.85 -12.86
N ILE A 6 -4.65 -10.34 -11.67
CA ILE A 6 -3.30 -9.82 -11.37
C ILE A 6 -2.39 -11.03 -11.17
N ASP A 7 -1.73 -11.43 -12.26
CA ASP A 7 -0.78 -12.53 -12.32
C ASP A 7 0.52 -12.02 -12.96
N ILE A 8 1.57 -11.87 -12.13
CA ILE A 8 2.85 -11.30 -12.53
C ILE A 8 4.02 -12.25 -12.20
N PRO A 9 5.11 -12.27 -12.99
CA PRO A 9 6.22 -13.20 -12.81
C PRO A 9 6.82 -13.20 -11.40
N PHE A 10 6.93 -12.02 -10.79
CA PHE A 10 7.48 -11.84 -9.45
C PHE A 10 6.77 -12.72 -8.39
N PHE A 11 5.47 -12.94 -8.51
CA PHE A 11 4.73 -13.77 -7.55
C PHE A 11 5.20 -15.22 -7.61
N HIS A 12 5.29 -15.80 -8.80
CA HIS A 12 5.76 -17.17 -8.97
C HIS A 12 7.23 -17.32 -8.58
N GLU A 13 8.08 -16.39 -9.04
CA GLU A 13 9.52 -16.38 -8.75
C GLU A 13 9.81 -16.22 -7.25
N SER A 14 8.97 -15.47 -6.53
CA SER A 14 9.12 -15.24 -5.09
C SER A 14 8.39 -16.25 -4.20
N GLY A 15 7.78 -17.30 -4.80
CA GLY A 15 7.10 -18.38 -4.08
C GLY A 15 5.73 -18.00 -3.51
N PHE A 16 5.03 -17.05 -4.11
CA PHE A 16 3.64 -16.77 -3.76
C PHE A 16 2.72 -17.77 -4.47
N VAL A 17 1.68 -18.18 -3.76
CA VAL A 17 0.60 -19.01 -4.29
C VAL A 17 -0.71 -18.23 -4.32
N ARG A 18 -1.45 -18.36 -5.43
CA ARG A 18 -2.77 -17.76 -5.60
C ARG A 18 -3.84 -18.64 -4.98
N LYS A 19 -4.71 -18.07 -4.16
CA LYS A 19 -5.77 -18.77 -3.42
C LYS A 19 -7.07 -17.97 -3.41
N LYS A 20 -8.18 -18.65 -3.14
CA LYS A 20 -9.49 -18.04 -2.96
C LYS A 20 -9.81 -17.95 -1.47
N CYS A 21 -10.17 -16.76 -0.99
CA CYS A 21 -10.56 -16.54 0.40
C CYS A 21 -11.91 -17.22 0.66
N HIS A 22 -12.01 -18.02 1.72
CA HIS A 22 -13.25 -18.72 2.04
C HIS A 22 -14.37 -17.80 2.60
N VAL A 23 -14.03 -16.57 3.01
CA VAL A 23 -14.98 -15.61 3.59
C VAL A 23 -15.51 -14.62 2.55
N SER A 24 -14.62 -14.03 1.74
CA SER A 24 -14.97 -13.00 0.77
C SER A 24 -15.13 -13.52 -0.66
N ASP A 25 -14.77 -14.79 -0.92
CA ASP A 25 -14.68 -15.38 -2.26
C ASP A 25 -13.72 -14.66 -3.23
N LEU A 26 -12.92 -13.70 -2.75
CA LEU A 26 -11.94 -12.98 -3.54
C LEU A 26 -10.63 -13.76 -3.65
N TRP A 27 -9.94 -13.58 -4.76
CA TRP A 27 -8.59 -14.12 -4.97
C TRP A 27 -7.55 -13.29 -4.23
N PHE A 28 -6.56 -13.95 -3.63
CA PHE A 28 -5.43 -13.32 -2.98
C PHE A 28 -4.14 -14.12 -3.20
N TRP A 29 -3.00 -13.46 -3.02
CA TRP A 29 -1.67 -14.07 -3.09
C TRP A 29 -1.07 -14.15 -1.70
N SER A 30 -0.45 -15.28 -1.37
CA SER A 30 0.22 -15.47 -0.07
C SER A 30 1.44 -16.37 -0.24
N LYS A 31 2.46 -16.18 0.59
CA LYS A 31 3.56 -17.16 0.73
C LYS A 31 3.23 -18.30 1.69
N ASP A 32 2.20 -18.12 2.52
CA ASP A 32 1.74 -19.14 3.45
C ASP A 32 0.81 -20.14 2.74
N GLU A 33 1.30 -21.37 2.55
CA GLU A 33 0.59 -22.49 1.93
C GLU A 33 -0.60 -22.99 2.76
N ASN A 34 -0.68 -22.67 4.05
CA ASN A 34 -1.79 -23.08 4.91
C ASN A 34 -2.87 -22.00 5.06
N ARG A 35 -2.57 -20.76 4.67
CA ARG A 35 -3.53 -19.65 4.78
C ARG A 35 -4.76 -19.85 3.89
N THR A 36 -5.96 -19.70 4.47
CA THR A 36 -7.27 -19.86 3.78
C THR A 36 -8.09 -18.55 3.72
N THR A 37 -7.57 -17.47 4.28
CA THR A 37 -8.20 -16.14 4.36
C THR A 37 -7.30 -15.06 3.74
N CYS A 38 -7.89 -13.99 3.22
CA CYS A 38 -7.12 -12.93 2.55
C CYS A 38 -6.45 -11.92 3.51
N GLY A 39 -6.76 -11.93 4.81
CA GLY A 39 -6.16 -11.00 5.77
C GLY A 39 -6.94 -9.70 5.99
N ASP A 40 -8.08 -9.53 5.31
CA ASP A 40 -8.91 -8.32 5.38
C ASP A 40 -10.38 -8.70 5.51
N THR A 41 -10.69 -9.56 6.48
CA THR A 41 -12.04 -10.02 6.77
C THR A 41 -12.27 -10.16 8.26
N VAL A 42 -13.52 -10.37 8.66
CA VAL A 42 -13.87 -10.64 10.07
C VAL A 42 -13.22 -11.91 10.64
N ALA A 43 -12.71 -12.80 9.79
CA ALA A 43 -11.97 -13.99 10.23
C ALA A 43 -10.48 -13.71 10.49
N ASP A 44 -9.98 -12.53 10.13
CA ASP A 44 -8.59 -12.11 10.32
C ASP A 44 -8.53 -10.95 11.33
N GLU A 45 -8.29 -11.25 12.59
CA GLU A 45 -8.13 -10.22 13.62
C GLU A 45 -6.76 -9.52 13.56
N TYR A 46 -6.68 -8.31 14.12
CA TYR A 46 -5.42 -7.58 14.24
C TYR A 46 -4.48 -8.24 15.26
N THR A 47 -3.51 -9.00 14.76
CA THR A 47 -2.50 -9.69 15.59
C THR A 47 -1.41 -8.77 16.13
N PHE A 48 -1.30 -7.54 15.61
CA PHE A 48 -0.23 -6.60 15.94
C PHE A 48 -0.52 -5.73 17.17
N ILE A 49 -1.74 -5.78 17.73
CA ILE A 49 -2.10 -5.03 18.94
C ILE A 49 -1.39 -5.66 20.14
N GLY A 50 -0.52 -4.89 20.80
CA GLY A 50 0.33 -5.39 21.89
C GLY A 50 1.52 -6.25 21.43
N ASN A 51 1.62 -6.56 20.13
CA ASN A 51 2.70 -7.34 19.53
C ASN A 51 3.25 -6.66 18.26
N PRO A 52 4.17 -5.68 18.38
CA PRO A 52 4.70 -4.94 17.25
C PRO A 52 5.39 -5.87 16.23
N LEU A 53 4.94 -5.84 14.97
CA LEU A 53 5.48 -6.72 13.90
C LEU A 53 6.83 -6.28 13.35
N ILE A 54 7.17 -4.99 13.49
CA ILE A 54 8.41 -4.43 12.94
C ILE A 54 9.37 -4.13 14.11
N PRO A 55 10.39 -4.97 14.34
CA PRO A 55 11.22 -4.89 15.54
C PRO A 55 12.11 -3.63 15.59
N SER A 56 12.47 -3.07 14.43
CA SER A 56 13.43 -1.98 14.32
C SER A 56 12.88 -0.60 14.69
N PHE A 57 11.61 -0.49 15.11
CA PHE A 57 10.92 0.76 15.41
C PHE A 57 10.33 0.77 16.84
N PRO A 58 11.17 0.97 17.87
CA PRO A 58 10.73 1.02 19.26
C PRO A 58 9.95 2.29 19.59
N GLU A 59 10.12 3.37 18.83
CA GLU A 59 9.49 4.65 19.09
C GLU A 59 7.96 4.61 18.86
N ARG A 60 7.26 5.63 19.36
CA ARG A 60 5.80 5.79 19.22
C ARG A 60 5.46 7.23 18.85
N GLY A 61 4.23 7.46 18.39
CA GLY A 61 3.72 8.79 18.06
C GLY A 61 4.50 9.48 16.94
N LYS A 62 4.74 10.80 17.07
CA LYS A 62 5.37 11.63 16.04
C LYS A 62 6.77 11.14 15.63
N ALA A 63 7.57 10.70 16.59
CA ALA A 63 8.93 10.21 16.31
C ALA A 63 8.92 8.98 15.39
N LEU A 64 8.00 8.04 15.63
CA LEU A 64 7.78 6.89 14.76
C LEU A 64 7.33 7.32 13.37
N MET A 65 6.34 8.22 13.29
CA MET A 65 5.81 8.73 12.03
C MET A 65 6.90 9.39 11.17
N ASP A 66 7.71 10.28 11.77
CA ASP A 66 8.78 10.98 11.05
C ASP A 66 9.85 10.00 10.58
N ARG A 67 10.25 9.04 11.44
CA ARG A 67 11.26 8.04 11.09
C ARG A 67 10.78 7.10 9.98
N MET A 68 9.52 6.64 10.02
CA MET A 68 8.96 5.80 8.95
C MET A 68 8.83 6.57 7.64
N ARG A 69 8.45 7.85 7.68
CA ARG A 69 8.40 8.73 6.49
C ARG A 69 9.76 8.78 5.81
N GLU A 70 10.81 9.13 6.55
CA GLU A 70 12.16 9.22 5.97
C GLU A 70 12.70 7.86 5.54
N THR A 71 12.38 6.78 6.26
CA THR A 71 12.78 5.42 5.84
C THR A 71 12.19 5.06 4.48
N PHE A 72 10.91 5.36 4.26
CA PHE A 72 10.24 5.10 3.00
C PHE A 72 10.80 5.98 1.86
N LEU A 73 10.94 7.29 2.10
CA LEU A 73 11.41 8.23 1.08
C LEU A 73 12.85 7.94 0.67
N ASN A 74 13.77 7.76 1.63
CA ASN A 74 15.17 7.48 1.36
C ASN A 74 15.35 6.18 0.57
N TYR A 75 14.58 5.14 0.88
CA TYR A 75 14.64 3.88 0.14
C TYR A 75 14.37 4.08 -1.36
N PHE A 76 13.35 4.86 -1.72
CA PHE A 76 13.03 5.11 -3.13
C PHE A 76 13.99 6.12 -3.79
N GLU A 77 14.52 7.10 -3.04
CA GLU A 77 15.57 7.99 -3.53
C GLU A 77 16.85 7.22 -3.91
N GLU A 78 17.26 6.24 -3.11
CA GLU A 78 18.39 5.34 -3.43
C GLU A 78 18.13 4.49 -4.69
N GLN A 79 16.85 4.22 -4.99
CA GLN A 79 16.41 3.55 -6.22
C GLN A 79 16.10 4.56 -7.36
N ALA A 80 16.71 5.74 -7.34
CA ALA A 80 16.62 6.78 -8.36
C ALA A 80 15.23 7.40 -8.58
N HIS A 81 14.33 7.35 -7.59
CA HIS A 81 13.08 8.11 -7.61
C HIS A 81 13.33 9.52 -7.07
N GLN A 82 12.73 10.53 -7.70
CA GLN A 82 12.81 11.90 -7.21
C GLN A 82 11.81 12.13 -6.07
N ARG A 83 12.29 12.68 -4.95
CA ARG A 83 11.43 13.14 -3.86
C ARG A 83 10.66 14.40 -4.28
N VAL A 84 9.36 14.40 -3.97
CA VAL A 84 8.44 15.51 -4.22
C VAL A 84 7.82 15.92 -2.90
N GLU A 85 7.77 17.23 -2.63
CA GLU A 85 7.12 17.75 -1.43
C GLU A 85 5.59 17.56 -1.50
N PRO A 86 4.92 17.30 -0.36
CA PRO A 86 3.48 17.07 -0.36
C PRO A 86 2.69 18.25 -0.94
N TYR A 87 1.68 17.94 -1.74
CA TYR A 87 0.71 18.92 -2.22
C TYR A 87 -0.24 19.33 -1.07
N PRO A 88 -0.89 20.51 -1.16
CA PRO A 88 -1.84 20.91 -0.14
C PRO A 88 -3.05 19.97 -0.16
N VAL A 89 -3.66 19.76 1.00
CA VAL A 89 -4.88 18.93 1.14
C VAL A 89 -6.08 19.47 0.36
N ILE A 90 -6.04 20.75 -0.04
CA ILE A 90 -7.04 21.39 -0.89
C ILE A 90 -6.57 21.27 -2.34
N ALA A 91 -7.36 20.64 -3.19
CA ALA A 91 -7.03 20.37 -4.59
C ALA A 91 -7.20 21.65 -5.43
N ARG A 92 -6.22 22.55 -5.38
CA ARG A 92 -6.28 23.87 -6.06
C ARG A 92 -5.98 23.82 -7.56
N TRP A 93 -5.47 22.70 -8.06
CA TRP A 93 -5.03 22.51 -9.45
C TRP A 93 -6.10 21.88 -10.34
N ARG A 94 -7.28 21.58 -9.80
CA ARG A 94 -8.37 20.87 -10.47
C ARG A 94 -9.72 21.33 -9.91
N ASP A 95 -10.77 21.15 -10.71
CA ASP A 95 -12.11 21.68 -10.40
C ASP A 95 -13.18 20.61 -10.15
N ASP A 96 -12.82 19.33 -10.26
CA ASP A 96 -13.75 18.19 -10.12
C ASP A 96 -13.81 17.58 -8.71
N ILE A 97 -12.81 17.83 -7.86
CA ILE A 97 -12.80 17.46 -6.44
C ILE A 97 -12.25 18.61 -5.59
N HIS A 98 -12.72 18.73 -4.34
CA HIS A 98 -12.28 19.81 -3.45
C HIS A 98 -11.01 19.50 -2.64
N LEU A 99 -10.77 18.22 -2.35
CA LEU A 99 -9.70 17.76 -1.46
C LEU A 99 -8.87 16.67 -2.13
N THR A 100 -7.60 16.55 -1.75
CA THR A 100 -6.73 15.44 -2.19
C THR A 100 -7.21 14.13 -1.56
N ILE A 101 -7.77 13.25 -2.39
CA ILE A 101 -8.32 11.95 -1.96
C ILE A 101 -7.30 10.81 -1.99
N ALA A 102 -6.22 10.95 -2.77
CA ALA A 102 -5.17 9.95 -2.95
C ALA A 102 -3.91 10.63 -3.51
N SER A 103 -2.74 10.02 -3.34
CA SER A 103 -1.48 10.56 -3.86
C SER A 103 -1.47 10.75 -5.38
N ILE A 104 -2.16 9.89 -6.14
CA ILE A 104 -2.28 10.03 -7.60
C ILE A 104 -3.10 11.25 -8.02
N ALA A 105 -3.97 11.77 -7.13
CA ALA A 105 -4.82 12.92 -7.44
C ALA A 105 -4.03 14.22 -7.62
N ASP A 106 -2.82 14.29 -7.09
CA ASP A 106 -1.88 15.41 -7.22
C ASP A 106 -1.40 15.61 -8.66
N PHE A 107 -1.45 14.55 -9.47
CA PHE A 107 -0.98 14.52 -10.86
C PHE A 107 -2.15 14.42 -11.86
N GLN A 108 -3.39 14.38 -11.37
CA GLN A 108 -4.58 14.31 -12.20
C GLN A 108 -5.25 15.68 -12.34
N PRO A 109 -5.88 15.98 -13.50
CA PRO A 109 -5.90 15.14 -14.70
C PRO A 109 -4.68 15.35 -15.61
N ASP A 110 -4.03 16.51 -15.53
CA ASP A 110 -3.12 17.01 -16.57
C ASP A 110 -1.93 16.06 -16.84
N VAL A 111 -1.24 15.56 -15.81
CA VAL A 111 -0.09 14.65 -16.02
C VAL A 111 -0.56 13.27 -16.47
N THR A 112 -1.66 12.78 -15.92
CA THR A 112 -2.20 11.45 -16.29
C THR A 112 -2.86 11.42 -17.66
N GLY A 113 -3.27 12.58 -18.19
CA GLY A 113 -3.83 12.75 -19.52
C GLY A 113 -2.79 12.80 -20.63
N GLY A 114 -1.54 13.18 -20.29
CA GLY A 114 -0.46 13.45 -21.25
C GLY A 114 -0.58 14.80 -21.94
#